data_AF-A0A093C804-F1
#
_entry.id   AF-A0A093C804-F1
#
_cell.length_a   1.000
_cell.length_b   1.000
_cell.length_c   1.000
_cell.angle_alpha   90.00
_cell.angle_beta   90.00
_cell.angle_gamma   90.00
#
_symmetry.space_group_name_H-M   'P 1'
#
loop_
_entity.id
_entity.type
_entity.pdbx_description
1 polymer ?
#
loop_
_entity_poly.entity_id
_entity_poly.type
_entity_poly.pdbx_seq_one_letter_code
_entity_poly.pdbx_strand_id
1 'polypeptide(L)'
;TLDFRRADFDLFRDLLGRVQWDEALEGRGAQESWLIFKGHLLQAQERCIPTKRKSGWNTRRPAWMNKELLDQLGHKKAAYRGWKQGQVAWEEYRAIVQATRDQVRKAKALIELNLARDIKGNKKNFYRYVSDKKRSRENVGPLQKETGDLATQDMEKAEVVNEFFSSVFSGKRSSCTAKDTEGKGRDWENEEPPTVGEDQV
;
A
#
# COMPACT_ATOMS: atom_id res chain seq x y z
N THR A 1 7.93 -2.04 -8.01
CA THR A 1 9.15 -2.56 -7.36
C THR A 1 10.17 -2.82 -8.45
N LEU A 2 11.43 -2.45 -8.29
CA LEU A 2 12.45 -2.64 -9.33
C LEU A 2 12.73 -4.13 -9.60
N ASP A 3 13.02 -4.47 -10.86
CA ASP A 3 13.37 -5.83 -11.28
C ASP A 3 14.87 -5.98 -11.53
N PHE A 4 15.63 -6.18 -10.45
CA PHE A 4 17.09 -6.38 -10.55
C PHE A 4 17.50 -7.64 -11.32
N ARG A 5 16.59 -8.60 -11.56
CA ARG A 5 16.91 -9.79 -12.37
C ARG A 5 16.96 -9.49 -13.86
N ARG A 6 16.31 -8.41 -14.30
CA ARG A 6 16.26 -7.96 -15.70
C ARG A 6 17.02 -6.65 -15.89
N ALA A 7 17.83 -6.27 -14.92
CA ALA A 7 18.64 -5.07 -14.98
C ALA A 7 19.79 -5.23 -15.96
N ASP A 8 20.05 -4.20 -16.74
CA ASP A 8 21.27 -4.09 -17.54
C ASP A 8 22.37 -3.42 -16.69
N PHE A 9 23.21 -4.25 -16.07
CA PHE A 9 24.28 -3.76 -15.21
C PHE A 9 25.47 -3.19 -16.00
N ASP A 10 25.62 -3.58 -17.27
CA ASP A 10 26.70 -3.08 -18.11
C ASP A 10 26.40 -1.63 -18.51
N LEU A 11 25.17 -1.38 -18.98
CA LEU A 11 24.69 -0.02 -19.23
C LEU A 11 24.69 0.85 -17.96
N PHE A 12 24.35 0.27 -16.81
CA PHE A 12 24.36 0.99 -15.53
C PHE A 12 25.78 1.45 -15.13
N ARG A 13 26.78 0.59 -15.28
CA ARG A 13 28.19 0.95 -15.02
C ARG A 13 28.69 1.98 -16.03
N ASP A 14 28.34 1.83 -17.31
CA ASP A 14 28.74 2.78 -18.35
C ASP A 14 28.18 4.18 -18.10
N LEU A 15 26.91 4.28 -17.68
CA LEU A 15 26.28 5.57 -17.38
C LEU A 15 26.96 6.28 -16.20
N LEU A 16 27.35 5.55 -15.16
CA LEU A 16 28.06 6.13 -14.01
C LEU A 16 29.53 6.41 -14.32
N GLY A 17 30.18 5.59 -15.16
CA GLY A 17 31.57 5.77 -15.55
C GLY A 17 31.80 6.94 -16.52
N ARG A 18 30.76 7.38 -17.23
CA ARG A 18 30.80 8.56 -18.13
C ARG A 18 30.68 9.89 -17.40
N VAL A 19 30.31 9.89 -16.12
CA VAL A 19 30.19 11.12 -15.34
C VAL A 19 31.59 11.59 -14.95
N GLN A 20 31.91 12.85 -15.27
CA GLN A 20 33.15 13.50 -14.82
C GLN A 20 33.02 13.88 -13.35
N TRP A 21 33.29 12.92 -12.47
CA TRP A 21 33.08 13.06 -11.03
C TRP A 21 33.96 14.15 -10.41
N ASP A 22 35.18 14.33 -10.92
CA ASP A 22 36.10 15.35 -10.43
C ASP A 22 35.49 16.75 -10.59
N GLU A 23 35.01 17.11 -11.77
CA GLU A 23 34.33 18.38 -12.04
C GLU A 23 32.97 18.49 -11.34
N ALA A 24 32.23 17.38 -11.26
CA ALA A 24 30.89 17.36 -10.66
C ALA A 24 30.93 17.62 -9.15
N LEU A 25 32.01 17.23 -8.48
CA LEU A 25 32.17 17.28 -7.03
C LEU A 25 33.14 18.37 -6.56
N GLU A 26 33.89 19.00 -7.47
CA GLU A 26 34.87 20.03 -7.14
C GLU A 26 34.25 21.21 -6.37
N GLY A 27 34.86 21.58 -5.25
CA GLY A 27 34.45 22.74 -4.44
C GLY A 27 33.12 22.57 -3.69
N ARG A 28 32.50 21.38 -3.70
CA ARG A 28 31.20 21.14 -3.06
C ARG A 28 31.32 20.54 -1.67
N GLY A 29 30.37 20.88 -0.81
CA GLY A 29 30.25 20.25 0.51
C GLY A 29 29.85 18.77 0.41
N ALA A 30 30.06 18.00 1.47
CA ALA A 30 29.72 16.58 1.52
C ALA A 30 28.24 16.31 1.20
N GLN A 31 27.34 17.18 1.70
CA GLN A 31 25.90 17.04 1.48
C GLN A 31 25.51 17.31 0.02
N GLU A 32 26.09 18.34 -0.60
CA GLU A 32 25.82 18.69 -2.01
C GLU A 32 26.38 17.61 -2.95
N SER A 33 27.59 17.13 -2.66
CA SER A 33 28.23 16.02 -3.35
C SER A 33 27.37 14.76 -3.32
N TRP A 34 26.79 14.43 -2.16
CA TRP A 34 25.89 13.29 -2.01
C TRP A 34 24.61 13.44 -2.83
N LEU A 35 24.01 14.63 -2.88
CA LEU A 35 22.79 14.87 -3.66
C LEU A 35 23.05 14.69 -5.16
N ILE A 36 24.19 15.16 -5.66
CA ILE A 36 24.60 15.02 -7.07
C ILE A 36 24.81 13.54 -7.41
N PHE A 37 25.59 12.84 -6.59
CA PHE A 37 25.80 11.40 -6.74
C PHE A 37 24.48 10.63 -6.75
N LYS A 38 23.61 10.89 -5.77
CA LYS A 38 22.29 10.25 -5.65
C LYS A 38 21.42 10.54 -6.87
N GLY A 39 21.47 11.75 -7.41
CA GLY A 39 20.77 12.13 -8.64
C GLY A 39 21.17 11.27 -9.83
N HIS A 40 22.48 11.18 -10.10
CA HIS A 40 23.01 10.35 -11.20
C HIS A 40 22.71 8.86 -10.99
N LEU A 41 22.82 8.36 -9.76
CA LEU A 41 22.50 6.98 -9.42
C LEU A 41 21.03 6.65 -9.69
N LEU A 42 20.11 7.53 -9.28
CA LEU A 42 18.68 7.33 -9.51
C LEU A 42 18.33 7.43 -10.99
N GLN A 43 18.97 8.33 -11.74
CA GLN A 43 18.78 8.45 -13.18
C GLN A 43 19.26 7.19 -13.93
N ALA A 44 20.42 6.64 -13.55
CA ALA A 44 20.93 5.38 -14.10
C ALA A 44 19.99 4.22 -13.74
N GLN A 45 19.47 4.20 -12.50
CA GLN A 45 18.54 3.18 -12.01
C GLN A 45 17.23 3.17 -12.81
N GLU A 46 16.66 4.34 -13.09
CA GLU A 46 15.44 4.45 -13.90
C GLU A 46 15.62 3.93 -15.32
N ARG A 47 16.78 4.17 -15.93
CA ARG A 47 17.06 3.76 -17.31
C ARG A 47 17.39 2.28 -17.45
N CYS A 48 18.11 1.71 -16.48
CA CYS A 48 18.68 0.37 -16.61
C CYS A 48 17.89 -0.71 -15.88
N ILE A 49 17.06 -0.34 -14.90
CA ILE A 49 16.34 -1.30 -14.07
C ILE A 49 14.84 -1.20 -14.35
N PRO A 50 14.27 -2.14 -15.12
CA PRO A 50 12.84 -2.12 -15.39
C PRO A 50 12.05 -2.30 -14.09
N THR A 51 10.89 -1.65 -14.02
CA THR A 51 9.98 -1.82 -12.89
C THR A 51 9.16 -3.10 -13.07
N LYS A 52 9.13 -3.96 -12.06
CA LYS A 52 8.06 -4.95 -11.94
C LYS A 52 6.77 -4.18 -11.75
N ARG A 53 5.82 -4.40 -12.67
CA ARG A 53 4.41 -4.24 -12.32
C ARG A 53 4.20 -5.14 -11.10
N LYS A 54 3.92 -4.53 -9.94
CA LYS A 54 3.27 -5.29 -8.86
C LYS A 54 2.09 -5.95 -9.55
N SER A 55 2.03 -7.27 -9.51
CA SER A 55 0.93 -8.01 -10.08
C SER A 55 -0.31 -7.50 -9.35
N GLY A 56 -0.97 -6.51 -9.96
CA GLY A 56 -2.14 -5.89 -9.36
C GLY A 56 -3.09 -7.02 -9.03
N TRP A 57 -3.85 -6.85 -7.95
CA TRP A 57 -4.97 -7.68 -7.55
C TRP A 57 -5.71 -8.40 -8.72
N ASN A 58 -5.81 -7.71 -9.86
CA ASN A 58 -6.31 -8.15 -11.16
C ASN A 58 -5.62 -9.36 -11.83
N THR A 59 -4.50 -9.86 -11.32
CA THR A 59 -3.81 -11.06 -11.84
C THR A 59 -4.31 -12.35 -11.21
N ARG A 60 -4.94 -12.29 -10.02
CA ARG A 60 -5.64 -13.43 -9.46
C ARG A 60 -7.00 -13.53 -10.11
N ARG A 61 -7.04 -14.30 -11.21
CA ARG A 61 -8.28 -14.74 -11.85
C ARG A 61 -9.19 -15.34 -10.77
N PRO A 62 -10.39 -14.80 -10.53
CA PRO A 62 -11.32 -15.37 -9.56
C PRO A 62 -11.60 -16.83 -9.92
N ALA A 63 -11.74 -17.70 -8.93
CA ALA A 63 -11.93 -19.13 -9.15
C ALA A 63 -13.13 -19.46 -10.07
N TRP A 64 -14.15 -18.60 -10.09
CA TRP A 64 -15.37 -18.76 -10.92
C TRP A 64 -15.20 -18.35 -12.38
N MET A 65 -14.10 -17.71 -12.74
CA MET A 65 -13.90 -17.17 -14.07
C MET A 65 -13.30 -18.24 -14.97
N ASN A 66 -14.10 -19.00 -15.71
CA ASN A 66 -13.64 -19.94 -16.74
C ASN A 66 -13.47 -19.22 -18.11
N LYS A 67 -12.97 -19.92 -19.15
CA LYS A 67 -12.71 -19.34 -20.48
C LYS A 67 -14.01 -18.92 -21.17
N GLU A 68 -15.03 -19.78 -21.10
CA GLU A 68 -16.35 -19.54 -21.68
C GLU A 68 -17.03 -18.27 -21.12
N LEU A 69 -16.96 -18.04 -19.81
CA LEU A 69 -17.51 -16.83 -19.18
C LEU A 69 -16.77 -15.57 -19.63
N LEU A 70 -15.44 -15.66 -19.87
CA LEU A 70 -14.69 -14.55 -20.43
C LEU A 70 -15.14 -14.24 -21.85
N ASP A 71 -15.35 -15.27 -22.66
CA ASP A 71 -15.85 -15.12 -24.02
C ASP A 71 -17.25 -14.49 -23.98
N GLN A 72 -18.16 -14.94 -23.10
CA GLN A 72 -19.47 -14.32 -22.92
C GLN A 72 -19.40 -12.86 -22.44
N LEU A 73 -18.50 -12.53 -21.53
CA LEU A 73 -18.22 -11.15 -21.13
C LEU A 73 -17.70 -10.31 -22.31
N GLY A 74 -16.92 -10.91 -23.21
CA GLY A 74 -16.50 -10.32 -24.48
C GLY A 74 -17.67 -10.05 -25.42
N HIS A 75 -18.57 -11.03 -25.62
CA HIS A 75 -19.78 -10.89 -26.42
C HIS A 75 -20.69 -9.79 -25.88
N LYS A 76 -20.87 -9.71 -24.55
CA LYS A 76 -21.61 -8.62 -23.90
C LYS A 76 -20.98 -7.24 -24.20
N LYS A 77 -19.65 -7.12 -24.18
CA LYS A 77 -18.96 -5.87 -24.53
C LYS A 77 -19.14 -5.51 -26.01
N ALA A 78 -19.11 -6.50 -26.90
CA ALA A 78 -19.36 -6.30 -28.32
C ALA A 78 -20.80 -5.85 -28.58
N ALA A 79 -21.79 -6.50 -27.95
CA ALA A 79 -23.19 -6.13 -28.02
C ALA A 79 -23.44 -4.71 -27.51
N TYR A 80 -22.77 -4.29 -26.43
CA TYR A 80 -22.83 -2.90 -25.96
C TYR A 80 -22.33 -1.90 -27.01
N ARG A 81 -21.21 -2.21 -27.69
CA ARG A 81 -20.69 -1.36 -28.77
C ARG A 81 -21.66 -1.29 -29.95
N GLY A 82 -22.19 -2.44 -30.38
CA GLY A 82 -23.17 -2.52 -31.46
C GLY A 82 -24.46 -1.78 -31.15
N TRP A 83 -24.99 -1.91 -29.92
CA TRP A 83 -26.18 -1.16 -29.48
C TRP A 83 -25.91 0.35 -29.48
N LYS A 84 -24.75 0.78 -28.98
CA LYS A 84 -24.37 2.20 -28.96
C LYS A 84 -24.20 2.80 -30.36
N GLN A 85 -23.92 1.97 -31.36
CA GLN A 85 -23.81 2.33 -32.78
C GLN A 85 -25.13 2.13 -33.56
N GLY A 86 -26.21 1.70 -32.90
CA GLY A 86 -27.51 1.44 -33.52
C GLY A 86 -27.59 0.15 -34.35
N GLN A 87 -26.57 -0.71 -34.30
CA GLN A 87 -26.50 -1.97 -35.05
C GLN A 87 -27.20 -3.13 -34.35
N VAL A 88 -27.43 -3.03 -33.03
CA VAL A 88 -28.02 -4.08 -32.20
C VAL A 88 -29.24 -3.51 -31.50
N ALA A 89 -30.36 -4.22 -31.57
CA ALA A 89 -31.58 -3.81 -30.88
C ALA A 89 -31.38 -3.81 -29.35
N TRP A 90 -32.05 -2.89 -28.66
CA TRP A 90 -31.95 -2.80 -27.20
C TRP A 90 -32.35 -4.12 -26.50
N GLU A 91 -33.34 -4.83 -27.04
CA GLU A 91 -33.84 -6.09 -26.49
C GLU A 91 -32.79 -7.21 -26.55
N GLU A 92 -32.07 -7.32 -27.68
CA GLU A 92 -30.99 -8.29 -27.87
C GLU A 92 -29.83 -8.02 -26.89
N TYR A 93 -29.42 -6.75 -26.77
CA TYR A 93 -28.41 -6.37 -25.79
C TYR A 93 -28.85 -6.70 -24.36
N ARG A 94 -30.10 -6.37 -24.00
CA ARG A 94 -30.66 -6.66 -22.67
C ARG A 94 -30.69 -8.17 -22.39
N ALA A 95 -31.07 -8.98 -23.36
CA ALA A 95 -31.06 -10.44 -23.23
C ALA A 95 -29.63 -10.98 -22.99
N ILE A 96 -28.65 -10.52 -23.76
CA ILE A 96 -27.23 -10.90 -23.60
C ILE A 96 -26.72 -10.50 -22.21
N VAL A 97 -27.05 -9.29 -21.75
CA VAL A 97 -26.66 -8.80 -20.42
C VAL A 97 -27.23 -9.70 -19.32
N GLN A 98 -28.51 -10.05 -19.42
CA GLN A 98 -29.19 -10.88 -18.43
C GLN A 98 -28.60 -12.30 -18.40
N ALA A 99 -28.48 -12.95 -19.57
CA ALA A 99 -27.89 -14.27 -19.70
C ALA A 99 -26.47 -14.32 -19.11
N THR A 100 -25.63 -13.34 -19.43
CA THR A 100 -24.26 -13.25 -18.89
C THR A 100 -24.26 -13.09 -17.36
N ARG A 101 -25.18 -12.28 -16.81
CA ARG A 101 -25.29 -12.11 -15.34
C ARG A 101 -25.69 -13.43 -14.68
N ASP A 102 -26.64 -14.15 -15.26
CA ASP A 102 -27.11 -15.42 -14.71
C ASP A 102 -26.06 -16.51 -14.77
N GLN A 103 -25.26 -16.58 -15.84
CA GLN A 103 -24.13 -17.50 -15.93
C GLN A 103 -23.06 -17.20 -14.88
N VAL A 104 -22.72 -15.92 -14.66
CA VAL A 104 -21.78 -15.52 -13.60
C VAL A 104 -22.33 -15.88 -12.21
N ARG A 105 -23.63 -15.72 -11.97
CA ARG A 105 -24.26 -16.14 -10.70
C ARG A 105 -24.16 -17.66 -10.51
N LYS A 106 -24.50 -18.46 -11.52
CA LYS A 106 -24.42 -19.93 -11.50
C LYS A 106 -23.00 -20.41 -11.23
N ALA A 107 -22.00 -19.84 -11.92
CA ALA A 107 -20.61 -20.22 -11.73
C ALA A 107 -20.08 -19.94 -10.32
N LYS A 108 -20.48 -18.80 -9.72
CA LYS A 108 -20.15 -18.49 -8.33
C LYS A 108 -20.79 -19.49 -7.37
N ALA A 109 -22.09 -19.75 -7.53
CA ALA A 109 -22.84 -20.68 -6.70
C ALA A 109 -22.26 -22.10 -6.79
N LEU A 110 -21.84 -22.54 -7.97
CA LEU A 110 -21.21 -23.86 -8.16
C LEU A 110 -19.92 -24.02 -7.36
N ILE A 111 -19.08 -22.98 -7.33
CA ILE A 111 -17.84 -23.01 -6.54
C ILE A 111 -18.12 -22.98 -5.06
N GLU A 112 -19.07 -22.17 -4.61
CA GLU A 112 -19.48 -22.14 -3.21
C GLU A 112 -20.05 -23.50 -2.78
N LEU A 113 -20.83 -24.16 -3.63
CA LEU A 113 -21.34 -25.51 -3.41
C LEU A 113 -20.22 -26.55 -3.33
N ASN A 114 -19.25 -26.50 -4.26
CA ASN A 114 -18.09 -27.41 -4.22
C ASN A 114 -17.26 -27.19 -2.95
N LEU A 115 -17.04 -25.94 -2.56
CA LEU A 115 -16.34 -25.60 -1.32
C LEU A 115 -17.08 -26.13 -0.09
N ALA A 116 -18.42 -26.04 -0.07
CA ALA A 116 -19.27 -26.54 1.02
C ALA A 116 -19.24 -28.08 1.11
N ARG A 117 -19.31 -28.77 -0.03
CA ARG A 117 -19.23 -30.24 -0.09
C ARG A 117 -17.89 -30.75 0.40
N ASP A 118 -16.81 -30.06 0.03
CA ASP A 118 -15.44 -30.51 0.30
C ASP A 118 -14.90 -30.00 1.65
N ILE A 119 -15.73 -29.39 2.51
CA ILE A 119 -15.30 -28.87 3.83
C ILE A 119 -14.60 -29.96 4.63
N LYS A 120 -15.12 -31.19 4.64
CA LYS A 120 -14.56 -32.28 5.44
C LYS A 120 -13.15 -32.68 4.97
N GLY A 121 -12.91 -32.67 3.66
CA GLY A 121 -11.62 -33.05 3.06
C GLY A 121 -10.63 -31.89 2.91
N ASN A 122 -11.12 -30.64 2.82
CA ASN A 122 -10.30 -29.47 2.52
C ASN A 122 -10.79 -28.19 3.23
N LYS A 123 -10.80 -28.22 4.56
CA LYS A 123 -11.17 -27.08 5.41
C LYS A 123 -10.41 -25.80 5.06
N LYS A 124 -9.14 -25.90 4.69
CA LYS A 124 -8.26 -24.76 4.37
C LYS A 124 -8.77 -23.93 3.20
N ASN A 125 -9.28 -24.58 2.14
CA ASN A 125 -9.82 -23.87 0.99
C ASN A 125 -11.10 -23.10 1.33
N PHE A 126 -11.98 -23.68 2.15
CA PHE A 126 -13.19 -23.03 2.60
C PHE A 126 -12.89 -21.77 3.44
N TYR A 127 -12.06 -21.89 4.48
CA TYR A 127 -11.69 -20.73 5.30
C TYR A 127 -10.92 -19.68 4.52
N ARG A 128 -10.08 -20.06 3.55
CA ARG A 128 -9.42 -19.11 2.63
C ARG A 128 -10.44 -18.34 1.80
N TYR A 129 -11.46 -19.02 1.25
CA TYR A 129 -12.54 -18.35 0.52
C TYR A 129 -13.29 -17.35 1.41
N VAL A 130 -13.63 -17.76 2.63
CA VAL A 130 -14.30 -16.88 3.62
C VAL A 130 -13.43 -15.70 3.99
N SER A 131 -12.13 -15.89 4.24
CA SER A 131 -11.21 -14.79 4.53
C SER A 131 -11.05 -13.84 3.34
N ASP A 132 -10.94 -14.36 2.12
CA ASP A 132 -10.83 -13.56 0.90
C ASP A 132 -12.09 -12.70 0.65
N LYS A 133 -13.27 -13.18 1.08
CA LYS A 133 -14.53 -12.43 1.04
C LYS A 133 -14.69 -11.43 2.17
N LYS A 134 -14.15 -11.75 3.34
CA LYS A 134 -14.14 -10.87 4.53
C LYS A 134 -13.12 -9.75 4.42
N ARG A 135 -12.13 -9.85 3.53
CA ARG A 135 -11.26 -8.73 3.18
C ARG A 135 -12.11 -7.58 2.65
N SER A 136 -12.44 -6.64 3.53
CA SER A 136 -12.79 -5.29 3.15
C SER A 136 -11.61 -4.69 2.37
N ARG A 137 -11.87 -3.68 1.54
CA ARG A 137 -10.79 -2.86 1.00
C ARG A 137 -9.95 -2.39 2.19
N GLU A 138 -8.74 -2.94 2.36
CA GLU A 138 -7.73 -2.50 3.33
C GLU A 138 -7.18 -1.11 2.93
N ASN A 139 -8.06 -0.22 2.48
CA ASN A 139 -7.74 1.16 2.22
C ASN A 139 -8.29 1.91 3.42
N VAL A 140 -7.39 2.49 4.20
CA VAL A 140 -7.74 3.54 5.14
C VAL A 140 -8.57 4.57 4.35
N GLY A 141 -9.79 4.85 4.84
CA GLY A 141 -10.65 5.86 4.25
C GLY A 141 -9.96 7.23 4.21
N PRO A 142 -10.55 8.23 3.56
CA PRO A 142 -10.06 9.59 3.67
C PRO A 142 -9.92 9.98 5.15
N LEU A 143 -8.75 10.48 5.55
CA LEU A 143 -8.50 10.95 6.91
C LEU A 143 -8.66 12.46 6.94
N GLN A 144 -9.19 13.00 8.03
CA GLN A 144 -9.29 14.45 8.19
C GLN A 144 -7.97 14.99 8.74
N LYS A 145 -7.39 16.00 8.08
CA LYS A 145 -6.24 16.77 8.56
C LYS A 145 -6.69 17.74 9.65
N GLU A 146 -5.77 18.25 10.46
CA GLU A 146 -6.07 19.29 11.46
C GLU A 146 -6.64 20.56 10.82
N THR A 147 -6.23 20.86 9.58
CA THR A 147 -6.73 21.99 8.77
C THR A 147 -8.19 21.83 8.32
N GLY A 148 -8.80 20.65 8.52
CA GLY A 148 -10.17 20.33 8.11
C GLY A 148 -10.31 19.63 6.76
N ASP A 149 -9.25 19.62 5.94
CA ASP A 149 -9.21 18.96 4.63
C ASP A 149 -9.15 17.42 4.72
N LEU A 150 -9.58 16.73 3.65
CA LEU A 150 -9.53 15.27 3.56
C LEU A 150 -8.26 14.79 2.85
N ALA A 151 -7.41 14.05 3.57
CA ALA A 151 -6.29 13.29 3.03
C ALA A 151 -6.80 12.06 2.26
N THR A 152 -6.67 12.08 0.93
CA THR A 152 -7.17 11.01 0.06
C THR A 152 -6.05 10.13 -0.48
N GLN A 153 -4.83 10.68 -0.62
CA GLN A 153 -3.64 9.94 -1.05
C GLN A 153 -2.97 9.21 0.13
N ASP A 154 -2.31 8.09 -0.17
CA ASP A 154 -1.69 7.24 0.87
C ASP A 154 -0.55 7.95 1.62
N MET A 155 0.18 8.85 0.96
CA MET A 155 1.25 9.65 1.57
C MET A 155 0.69 10.65 2.59
N GLU A 156 -0.34 11.41 2.20
CA GLU A 156 -1.01 12.35 3.10
C GLU A 156 -1.62 11.64 4.31
N LYS A 157 -2.21 10.46 4.11
CA LYS A 157 -2.75 9.66 5.22
C LYS A 157 -1.66 9.22 6.18
N ALA A 158 -0.48 8.83 5.68
CA ALA A 158 0.64 8.45 6.51
C ALA A 158 1.18 9.63 7.33
N GLU A 159 1.22 10.83 6.73
CA GLU A 159 1.61 12.07 7.42
C GLU A 159 0.64 12.40 8.56
N VAL A 160 -0.68 12.40 8.32
CA VAL A 160 -1.71 12.66 9.34
C VAL A 160 -1.59 11.69 10.52
N VAL A 161 -1.38 10.40 10.24
CA VAL A 161 -1.21 9.39 11.30
C VAL A 161 0.08 9.63 12.09
N ASN A 162 1.17 10.00 11.40
CA ASN A 162 2.46 10.26 12.04
C ASN A 162 2.44 11.53 12.91
N GLU A 163 1.75 12.57 12.46
CA GLU A 163 1.51 13.81 13.22
C GLU A 163 0.71 13.54 14.48
N PHE A 164 -0.42 12.82 14.35
CA PHE A 164 -1.23 12.40 15.50
C PHE A 164 -0.41 11.58 16.51
N PHE A 165 0.36 10.60 16.01
CA PHE A 165 1.23 9.79 16.86
C PHE A 165 2.26 10.66 17.58
N SER A 166 2.93 11.57 16.87
CA SER A 166 3.93 12.49 17.46
C SER A 166 3.31 13.41 18.51
N SER A 167 2.07 13.86 18.32
CA SER A 167 1.33 14.70 19.28
C SER A 167 1.05 13.98 20.60
N VAL A 168 0.68 12.69 20.55
CA VAL A 168 0.43 11.87 21.76
C VAL A 168 1.69 11.68 22.60
N PHE A 169 2.87 11.59 21.97
CA PHE A 169 4.15 11.41 22.67
C PHE A 169 4.87 12.73 22.97
N SER A 170 4.48 13.83 22.33
CA SER A 170 4.99 15.18 22.59
C SER A 170 4.19 15.86 23.72
N GLY A 171 3.91 15.11 24.78
CA GLY A 171 3.21 15.59 25.97
C GLY A 171 3.82 16.88 26.50
N LYS A 172 2.95 17.88 26.70
CA LYS A 172 3.22 19.19 27.31
C LYS A 172 4.36 19.12 28.35
N ARG A 173 5.57 19.52 27.96
CA ARG A 173 6.46 20.21 28.90
C ARG A 173 5.93 21.63 29.04
N SER A 174 4.77 21.79 29.68
CA SER A 174 4.33 23.10 30.13
C SER A 174 5.32 23.56 31.19
N SER A 175 6.07 24.59 30.84
CA SER A 175 7.06 25.28 31.65
C SER A 175 6.55 25.57 33.06
N CYS A 176 7.06 24.83 34.05
CA CYS A 176 7.26 25.41 35.37
C CYS A 176 8.44 26.37 35.22
N THR A 177 8.16 27.66 35.06
CA THR A 177 9.15 28.73 35.21
C THR A 177 9.60 28.76 36.67
N ALA A 178 10.56 27.92 37.00
CA ALA A 178 11.35 28.06 38.22
C ALA A 178 12.24 29.29 38.05
N LYS A 179 12.02 30.32 38.87
CA LYS A 179 12.97 31.40 39.03
C LYS A 179 14.16 30.83 39.81
N ASP A 180 15.26 30.64 39.12
CA ASP A 180 16.56 30.35 39.74
C ASP A 180 17.04 31.61 40.46
N THR A 181 17.00 31.60 41.80
CA THR A 181 17.92 32.38 42.63
C THR A 181 18.98 31.44 43.13
N GLU A 182 20.24 31.75 42.80
CA GLU A 182 21.46 31.09 43.24
C GLU A 182 21.47 30.80 44.74
N GLY A 183 21.77 29.54 45.09
CA GLY A 183 22.00 29.08 46.45
C GLY A 183 22.96 27.90 46.45
N LYS A 184 24.24 28.21 46.63
CA LYS A 184 25.38 27.29 46.70
C LYS A 184 25.30 26.40 47.96
N GLY A 185 25.45 25.09 47.82
CA GLY A 185 25.62 24.20 48.99
C GLY A 185 25.70 22.71 48.63
N ARG A 186 26.83 22.09 49.00
CA ARG A 186 27.16 20.64 49.02
C ARG A 186 26.10 19.85 49.84
N ASP A 187 25.89 18.55 49.78
CA ASP A 187 26.74 17.35 49.62
C ASP A 187 25.80 16.19 49.22
N TRP A 188 26.27 15.22 48.43
CA TRP A 188 25.54 13.97 48.18
C TRP A 188 26.13 12.87 49.06
N GLU A 189 25.45 12.55 50.16
CA GLU A 189 25.61 11.27 50.85
C GLU A 189 24.24 10.72 51.28
N ASN A 190 23.97 9.51 50.80
CA ASN A 190 23.25 8.41 51.44
C ASN A 190 21.84 8.66 52.03
N GLU A 191 20.82 8.03 51.43
CA GLU A 191 19.94 7.09 52.15
C GLU A 191 19.01 6.30 51.19
N GLU A 192 18.82 5.02 51.56
CA GLU A 192 18.07 3.95 50.88
C GLU A 192 16.53 4.12 50.95
N PRO A 193 15.74 3.34 50.18
CA PRO A 193 14.33 3.63 49.90
C PRO A 193 13.37 3.02 50.95
N PRO A 194 12.22 3.65 51.26
CA PRO A 194 11.21 3.01 52.09
C PRO A 194 10.16 2.28 51.24
N THR A 195 10.27 0.95 51.28
CA THR A 195 9.22 -0.05 51.50
C THR A 195 7.77 0.43 51.48
N VAL A 196 6.99 -0.02 50.49
CA VAL A 196 5.52 -0.03 50.54
C VAL A 196 5.06 -1.42 50.97
N GLY A 197 4.38 -1.46 52.12
CA GLY A 197 3.80 -2.65 52.72
C GLY A 197 2.46 -3.06 52.11
N GLU A 198 2.18 -4.34 52.30
CA GLU A 198 1.01 -5.10 51.87
C GLU A 198 -0.30 -4.71 52.58
N ASP A 199 -1.34 -4.55 51.76
CA ASP A 199 -2.65 -5.24 51.78
C ASP A 199 -3.68 -5.14 52.95
N GLN A 200 -4.94 -5.31 52.51
CA GLN A 200 -6.22 -5.56 53.24
C GLN A 200 -7.04 -4.31 53.65
N VAL A 201 -8.37 -4.24 53.46
CA VAL A 201 -9.46 -5.22 53.26
C VAL A 201 -10.42 -4.74 52.17
#